data_AF-A0A3B8SL41-F1
#
_entry.id   AF-A0A3B8SL41-F1
#
_cell.length_a   1.000
_cell.length_b   1.000
_cell.length_c   1.000
_cell.angle_alpha   90.00
_cell.angle_beta   90.00
_cell.angle_gamma   90.00
#
_symmetry.space_group_name_H-M   'P 1'
#
loop_
_entity.id
_entity.type
_entity.pdbx_description
1 polymer ?
#
loop_
_entity_poly.entity_id
_entity_poly.type
_entity_poly.pdbx_seq_one_letter_code
_entity_poly.pdbx_strand_id
1 'polypeptide(L)'
;MENEKIDNELVVKDVPETSEQQVEQVQVDASENEEQVQKNATQEVVTPSQEDIEKQIEERANKLFEEKVEQRLIRDRINREKEEKENLSKYRQLENIMKAGLGVDNLDDAISKSSEFYKGQGINIPTYKEETHYSERDEKVLAEADAKEIISCGKREMETEANRIASIPESKRTFREKTVFNELCKELFRLKDIDELKAKGYETDLLSEQKFIDFRNQFNINTPISQICEMYNKINGKTVTQPKSPGSAKTNNSNNEIKEYYTPEEVRNFTEEDLDNPKLMAAVERSMQVWSKNK
;
A
#
# COMPACT_ATOMS: atom_id res chain seq x y z
N MET A 1 -21.73 -12.43 73.64
CA MET A 1 -21.94 -11.15 72.93
C MET A 1 -21.46 -11.39 71.51
N GLU A 2 -22.29 -12.09 70.72
CA GLU A 2 -23.29 -11.51 69.80
C GLU A 2 -22.56 -10.76 68.67
N ASN A 3 -22.23 -11.45 67.58
CA ASN A 3 -23.01 -11.55 66.34
C ASN A 3 -23.40 -10.20 65.76
N GLU A 4 -22.65 -9.75 64.75
CA GLU A 4 -23.24 -9.06 63.60
C GLU A 4 -22.38 -9.37 62.36
N LYS A 5 -22.82 -10.42 61.65
CA LYS A 5 -22.58 -10.58 60.22
C LYS A 5 -23.53 -9.64 59.51
N ILE A 6 -23.02 -8.81 58.61
CA ILE A 6 -23.85 -8.12 57.62
C ILE A 6 -23.54 -8.76 56.27
N ASP A 7 -24.36 -9.74 55.95
CA ASP A 7 -24.57 -10.25 54.60
C ASP A 7 -25.41 -9.20 53.85
N ASN A 8 -24.93 -8.74 52.69
CA ASN A 8 -25.75 -7.99 51.73
C ASN A 8 -25.71 -8.72 50.40
N GLU A 9 -26.70 -9.60 50.22
CA GLU A 9 -27.02 -10.27 48.97
C GLU A 9 -28.11 -9.50 48.20
N LEU A 10 -27.88 -9.36 46.89
CA LEU A 10 -28.85 -9.32 45.79
C LEU A 10 -29.94 -8.23 45.73
N VAL A 11 -29.81 -7.35 44.73
CA VAL A 11 -30.90 -7.10 43.76
C VAL A 11 -30.30 -7.06 42.35
N VAL A 12 -30.48 -8.16 41.63
CA VAL A 12 -30.38 -8.23 40.16
C VAL A 12 -31.58 -7.48 39.59
N LYS A 13 -31.33 -6.55 38.66
CA LYS A 13 -32.34 -6.04 37.73
C LYS A 13 -31.89 -6.35 36.32
N ASP A 14 -32.69 -7.19 35.67
CA ASP A 14 -32.64 -7.58 34.28
C ASP A 14 -32.83 -6.39 33.31
N VAL A 15 -31.98 -6.34 32.26
CA VAL A 15 -32.29 -6.15 30.81
C VAL A 15 -32.82 -4.74 30.39
N PRO A 16 -32.43 -4.17 29.21
CA PRO A 16 -32.14 -4.87 27.96
C PRO A 16 -30.85 -4.54 27.19
N GLU A 17 -30.43 -5.57 26.45
CA GLU A 17 -29.66 -5.50 25.21
C GLU A 17 -30.35 -4.55 24.21
N THR A 18 -29.62 -3.57 23.71
CA THR A 18 -29.97 -2.88 22.47
C THR A 18 -28.97 -3.28 21.41
N SER A 19 -29.38 -4.27 20.59
CA SER A 19 -28.84 -4.48 19.27
C SER A 19 -29.23 -3.29 18.38
N GLU A 20 -28.27 -2.62 17.77
CA GLU A 20 -28.55 -1.72 16.64
C GLU A 20 -27.87 -2.29 15.40
N GLN A 21 -28.58 -3.22 14.75
CA GLN A 21 -28.50 -3.39 13.30
C GLN A 21 -29.24 -2.22 12.67
N GLN A 22 -28.54 -1.27 12.07
CA GLN A 22 -29.15 -0.33 11.12
C GLN A 22 -28.84 -0.80 9.70
N VAL A 23 -29.83 -1.48 9.13
CA VAL A 23 -29.99 -1.68 7.69
C VAL A 23 -30.55 -0.38 7.14
N GLU A 24 -29.74 0.40 6.43
CA GLU A 24 -30.23 1.58 5.72
C GLU A 24 -30.88 1.12 4.42
N GLN A 25 -32.21 1.12 4.41
CA GLN A 25 -33.03 0.83 3.24
C GLN A 25 -32.93 1.97 2.23
N VAL A 26 -32.58 1.62 1.00
CA VAL A 26 -32.65 2.50 -0.18
C VAL A 26 -34.10 2.85 -0.43
N GLN A 27 -34.45 4.13 -0.28
CA GLN A 27 -35.75 4.67 -0.68
C GLN A 27 -35.67 5.06 -2.17
N VAL A 28 -36.42 4.33 -2.99
CA VAL A 28 -36.60 4.58 -4.42
C VAL A 28 -37.87 5.42 -4.57
N ASP A 29 -37.74 6.73 -4.73
CA ASP A 29 -38.89 7.58 -5.06
C ASP A 29 -39.05 7.65 -6.58
N ALA A 30 -40.06 6.92 -7.07
CA ALA A 30 -40.68 7.13 -8.36
C ALA A 30 -42.08 7.73 -8.12
N SER A 31 -42.32 8.95 -8.60
CA SER A 31 -43.66 9.34 -9.05
C SER A 31 -43.58 10.51 -10.03
N GLU A 32 -44.22 10.26 -11.16
CA GLU A 32 -44.42 11.11 -12.34
C GLU A 32 -45.37 12.29 -12.07
N ASN A 33 -45.15 13.43 -12.75
CA ASN A 33 -46.11 13.98 -13.72
C ASN A 33 -45.59 15.27 -14.42
N GLU A 34 -45.45 15.16 -15.75
CA GLU A 34 -45.93 16.05 -16.84
C GLU A 34 -46.24 17.53 -16.53
N GLU A 35 -45.94 18.57 -17.32
CA GLU A 35 -45.72 18.72 -18.76
C GLU A 35 -45.24 20.18 -19.02
N GLN A 36 -44.30 20.44 -19.95
CA GLN A 36 -44.37 21.49 -21.01
C GLN A 36 -43.05 21.70 -21.79
N VAL A 37 -43.00 21.07 -22.98
CA VAL A 37 -42.67 21.59 -24.33
C VAL A 37 -41.38 22.43 -24.59
N GLN A 38 -40.44 21.73 -25.24
CA GLN A 38 -39.58 22.08 -26.41
C GLN A 38 -38.66 23.31 -26.43
N LYS A 39 -37.37 23.03 -26.62
CA LYS A 39 -36.62 23.43 -27.84
C LYS A 39 -35.41 22.52 -28.08
N ASN A 40 -35.36 21.95 -29.28
CA ASN A 40 -34.33 21.06 -29.79
C ASN A 40 -32.92 21.67 -29.74
N ALA A 41 -31.98 20.93 -29.15
CA ALA A 41 -30.59 20.91 -29.58
C ALA A 41 -30.17 19.44 -29.61
N THR A 42 -30.04 18.88 -30.81
CA THR A 42 -29.50 17.54 -31.03
C THR A 42 -28.05 17.54 -30.58
N GLN A 43 -27.80 17.14 -29.33
CA GLN A 43 -26.50 16.63 -28.91
C GLN A 43 -26.51 15.13 -29.18
N GLU A 44 -25.55 14.67 -30.00
CA GLU A 44 -25.20 13.25 -30.06
C GLU A 44 -24.86 12.78 -28.64
N VAL A 45 -25.79 12.07 -28.02
CA VAL A 45 -25.53 11.31 -26.80
C VAL A 45 -24.75 10.09 -27.26
N VAL A 46 -23.42 10.16 -27.17
CA VAL A 46 -22.58 8.96 -27.15
C VAL A 46 -22.97 8.21 -25.89
N THR A 47 -23.84 7.22 -26.03
CA THR A 47 -24.19 6.31 -24.94
C THR A 47 -22.94 5.54 -24.55
N PRO A 48 -22.42 5.70 -23.31
CA PRO A 48 -21.26 4.94 -22.87
C PRO A 48 -21.58 3.44 -22.91
N SER A 49 -20.62 2.65 -23.38
CA SER A 49 -20.74 1.18 -23.39
C SER A 49 -20.96 0.66 -21.97
N GLN A 50 -21.68 -0.47 -21.80
CA GLN A 50 -21.84 -1.12 -20.49
C GLN A 50 -20.49 -1.38 -19.80
N GLU A 51 -19.44 -1.69 -20.57
CA GLU A 51 -18.08 -1.89 -20.05
C GLU A 51 -17.42 -0.60 -19.54
N ASP A 52 -17.75 0.57 -20.11
CA ASP A 52 -17.21 1.86 -19.66
C ASP A 52 -17.92 2.33 -18.37
N ILE A 53 -19.19 1.96 -18.22
CA ILE A 53 -19.96 2.19 -17.00
C ILE A 53 -19.44 1.29 -15.87
N GLU A 54 -19.20 0.00 -16.14
CA GLU A 54 -18.63 -0.93 -15.16
C GLU A 54 -17.24 -0.49 -14.71
N LYS A 55 -16.34 -0.09 -15.64
CA LYS A 55 -15.02 0.44 -15.29
C LYS A 55 -15.09 1.70 -14.43
N GLN A 56 -16.00 2.63 -14.73
CA GLN A 56 -16.19 3.83 -13.91
C GLN A 56 -16.74 3.50 -12.51
N ILE A 57 -17.61 2.51 -12.40
CA ILE A 57 -18.14 2.04 -11.10
C ILE A 57 -17.03 1.37 -10.29
N GLU A 58 -16.22 0.51 -10.90
CA GLU A 58 -15.07 -0.12 -10.25
C GLU A 58 -14.02 0.91 -9.82
N GLU A 59 -13.69 1.87 -10.68
CA GLU A 59 -12.72 2.92 -10.35
C GLU A 59 -13.22 3.81 -9.21
N ARG A 60 -14.52 4.13 -9.19
CA ARG A 60 -15.14 4.89 -8.11
C ARG A 60 -15.22 4.09 -6.80
N ALA A 61 -15.50 2.80 -6.88
CA ALA A 61 -15.53 1.90 -5.73
C ALA A 61 -14.13 1.74 -5.13
N ASN A 62 -13.10 1.58 -5.97
CA ASN A 62 -11.71 1.51 -5.55
C ASN A 62 -11.26 2.82 -4.87
N LYS A 63 -11.59 3.99 -5.43
CA LYS A 63 -11.29 5.29 -4.78
C LYS A 63 -11.99 5.45 -3.43
N LEU A 64 -13.25 5.07 -3.33
CA LEU A 64 -14.00 5.09 -2.06
C LEU A 64 -13.44 4.09 -1.04
N PHE A 65 -12.95 2.95 -1.50
CA PHE A 65 -12.30 1.96 -0.66
C PHE A 65 -10.96 2.48 -0.13
N GLU A 66 -10.11 3.02 -1.01
CA GLU A 66 -8.84 3.67 -0.65
C GLU A 66 -9.07 4.80 0.35
N GLU A 67 -10.03 5.69 0.09
CA GLU A 67 -10.37 6.79 1.00
C GLU A 67 -10.85 6.28 2.37
N LYS A 68 -11.70 5.24 2.41
CA LYS A 68 -12.14 4.65 3.68
C LYS A 68 -10.99 3.98 4.44
N VAL A 69 -10.06 3.34 3.74
CA VAL A 69 -8.86 2.73 4.34
C VAL A 69 -7.97 3.83 4.92
N GLU A 70 -7.70 4.91 4.18
CA GLU A 70 -6.93 6.05 4.68
C GLU A 70 -7.60 6.71 5.89
N GLN A 71 -8.91 6.94 5.84
CA GLN A 71 -9.66 7.50 6.97
C GLN A 71 -9.61 6.60 8.21
N ARG A 72 -9.68 5.27 8.03
CA ARG A 72 -9.50 4.32 9.14
C ARG A 72 -8.09 4.39 9.71
N LEU A 73 -7.05 4.41 8.87
CA LEU A 73 -5.66 4.52 9.31
C LEU A 73 -5.40 5.82 10.07
N ILE A 74 -5.94 6.95 9.60
CA ILE A 74 -5.84 8.24 10.29
C ILE A 74 -6.55 8.18 11.64
N ARG A 75 -7.75 7.60 11.70
CA ARG A 75 -8.51 7.46 12.94
C ARG A 75 -7.82 6.55 13.95
N ASP A 76 -7.29 5.42 13.50
CA ASP A 76 -6.56 4.48 14.34
C ASP A 76 -5.27 5.11 14.87
N ARG A 77 -4.54 5.86 14.03
CA ARG A 77 -3.37 6.65 14.46
C ARG A 77 -3.74 7.69 15.51
N ILE A 78 -4.81 8.47 15.29
CA ILE A 78 -5.28 9.50 16.23
C ILE A 78 -5.73 8.86 17.55
N ASN A 79 -6.40 7.71 17.51
CA ASN A 79 -6.85 7.02 18.71
C ASN A 79 -5.67 6.45 19.50
N ARG A 80 -4.70 5.80 18.83
CA ARG A 80 -3.45 5.34 19.46
C ARG A 80 -2.70 6.50 20.10
N GLU A 81 -2.53 7.61 19.38
CA GLU A 81 -1.84 8.80 19.90
C GLU A 81 -2.59 9.41 21.10
N LYS A 82 -3.93 9.45 21.07
CA LYS A 82 -4.75 9.92 22.20
C LYS A 82 -4.61 9.01 23.42
N GLU A 83 -4.69 7.70 23.24
CA GLU A 83 -4.52 6.72 24.32
C GLU A 83 -3.11 6.78 24.92
N GLU A 84 -2.09 6.82 24.07
CA GLU A 84 -0.70 7.00 24.50
C GLU A 84 -0.53 8.32 25.24
N LYS A 85 -1.08 9.43 24.74
CA LYS A 85 -1.00 10.74 25.38
C LYS A 85 -1.75 10.79 26.70
N GLU A 86 -2.94 10.20 26.79
CA GLU A 86 -3.71 10.14 28.02
C GLU A 86 -2.97 9.33 29.08
N ASN A 87 -2.48 8.14 28.72
CA ASN A 87 -1.69 7.31 29.64
C ASN A 87 -0.39 8.01 30.04
N LEU A 88 0.34 8.59 29.09
CA LEU A 88 1.57 9.33 29.34
C LEU A 88 1.33 10.57 30.21
N SER A 89 0.16 11.21 30.13
CA SER A 89 -0.18 12.37 30.97
C SER A 89 -0.26 11.99 32.45
N LYS A 90 -0.82 10.81 32.77
CA LYS A 90 -0.91 10.28 34.14
C LYS A 90 0.50 10.00 34.68
N TYR A 91 1.37 9.40 33.88
CA TYR A 91 2.77 9.17 34.25
C TYR A 91 3.56 10.48 34.45
N ARG A 92 3.37 11.48 33.58
CA ARG A 92 4.01 12.80 33.73
C ARG A 92 3.52 13.53 34.98
N GLN A 93 2.23 13.42 35.31
CA GLN A 93 1.69 13.98 36.54
C GLN A 93 2.31 13.30 37.77
N LEU A 94 2.42 11.97 37.76
CA LEU A 94 3.07 11.21 38.82
C LEU A 94 4.55 11.59 38.96
N GLU A 95 5.29 11.70 37.85
CA GLU A 95 6.68 12.16 37.83
C GLU A 95 6.82 13.55 38.48
N ASN A 96 5.96 14.50 38.12
CA ASN A 96 5.98 15.84 38.70
C ASN A 96 5.67 15.83 40.20
N ILE A 97 4.68 15.05 40.64
CA ILE A 97 4.33 14.90 42.05
C ILE A 97 5.49 14.30 42.84
N MET A 98 6.12 13.25 42.32
CA MET A 98 7.28 12.60 42.94
C MET A 98 8.47 13.55 43.05
N LYS A 99 8.79 14.26 41.96
CA LYS A 99 9.86 15.28 41.94
C LYS A 99 9.63 16.38 42.95
N ALA A 100 8.43 16.95 42.98
CA ALA A 100 8.06 18.01 43.92
C ALA A 100 8.04 17.51 45.38
N GLY A 101 7.50 16.31 45.62
CA GLY A 101 7.40 15.72 46.95
C GLY A 101 8.74 15.35 47.57
N LEU A 102 9.74 14.98 46.75
CA LEU A 102 11.07 14.57 47.18
C LEU A 102 12.14 15.67 47.01
N GLY A 103 11.76 16.81 46.42
CA GLY A 103 12.66 17.92 46.12
C GLY A 103 13.80 17.52 45.18
N VAL A 104 13.49 16.81 44.10
CA VAL A 104 14.45 16.35 43.09
C VAL A 104 14.02 16.73 41.69
N ASP A 105 14.98 16.95 40.79
CA ASP A 105 14.72 17.45 39.43
C ASP A 105 14.61 16.32 38.38
N ASN A 106 15.13 15.13 38.69
CA ASN A 106 15.11 13.97 37.80
C ASN A 106 14.36 12.77 38.43
N LEU A 107 13.83 11.90 37.55
CA LEU A 107 13.00 10.77 37.95
C LEU A 107 13.84 9.64 38.59
N ASP A 108 15.07 9.44 38.16
CA ASP A 108 15.95 8.39 38.70
C ASP A 108 16.30 8.62 40.17
N ASP A 109 16.57 9.87 40.55
CA ASP A 109 16.80 10.28 41.93
C ASP A 109 15.51 10.14 42.75
N ALA A 110 14.35 10.46 42.16
CA ALA A 110 13.05 10.28 42.80
C ALA A 110 12.78 8.80 43.10
N ILE A 111 13.06 7.92 42.14
CA ILE A 111 12.93 6.46 42.28
C ILE A 111 13.91 5.95 43.35
N SER A 112 15.17 6.39 43.31
CA SER A 112 16.21 5.94 44.24
C SER A 112 15.89 6.34 45.68
N LYS A 113 15.57 7.63 45.92
CA LYS A 113 15.17 8.13 47.25
C LYS A 113 13.92 7.42 47.76
N SER A 114 12.93 7.19 46.89
CA SER A 114 11.72 6.45 47.27
C SER A 114 12.06 5.01 47.69
N SER A 115 12.87 4.32 46.90
CA SER A 115 13.29 2.94 47.18
C SER A 115 14.05 2.84 48.51
N GLU A 116 14.98 3.76 48.77
CA GLU A 116 15.72 3.82 50.04
C GLU A 116 14.80 4.10 51.24
N PHE A 117 13.86 5.04 51.10
CA PHE A 117 12.89 5.37 52.13
C PHE A 117 12.05 4.16 52.54
N TYR A 118 11.45 3.46 51.56
CA TYR A 118 10.63 2.29 51.83
C TYR A 118 11.45 1.10 52.36
N LYS A 119 12.69 0.93 51.87
CA LYS A 119 13.62 -0.05 52.42
C LYS A 119 13.92 0.21 53.90
N GLY A 120 14.05 1.48 54.29
CA GLY A 120 14.17 1.90 55.69
C GLY A 120 12.95 1.55 56.56
N GLN A 121 11.77 1.44 55.95
CA GLN A 121 10.54 0.96 56.61
C GLN A 121 10.36 -0.56 56.58
N GLY A 122 11.35 -1.30 56.10
CA GLY A 122 11.28 -2.76 55.94
C GLY A 122 10.48 -3.22 54.72
N ILE A 123 10.09 -2.30 53.82
CA ILE A 123 9.39 -2.61 52.57
C ILE A 123 10.44 -2.69 51.45
N ASN A 124 10.64 -3.87 50.90
CA ASN A 124 11.58 -4.06 49.80
C ASN A 124 10.86 -3.88 48.46
N ILE A 125 11.11 -2.76 47.78
CA ILE A 125 10.55 -2.50 46.45
C ILE A 125 11.44 -3.20 45.41
N PRO A 126 10.91 -4.18 44.64
CA PRO A 126 11.68 -4.80 43.59
C PRO A 126 12.03 -3.76 42.53
N THR A 127 13.31 -3.69 42.15
CA THR A 127 13.73 -2.90 41.00
C THR A 127 13.05 -3.47 39.77
N TYR A 128 12.32 -2.62 39.05
CA TYR A 128 11.80 -2.99 37.73
C TYR A 128 13.00 -3.30 36.85
N LYS A 129 13.18 -4.58 36.55
CA LYS A 129 14.03 -4.98 35.45
C LYS A 129 13.11 -5.01 34.24
N GLU A 130 13.53 -4.42 33.13
CA GLU A 130 12.97 -4.70 31.81
C GLU A 130 13.30 -6.16 31.43
N GLU A 131 12.84 -7.12 32.22
CA GLU A 131 12.75 -8.50 31.79
C GLU A 131 11.46 -8.54 30.99
N THR A 132 11.57 -8.33 29.67
CA THR A 132 10.49 -8.69 28.76
C THR A 132 10.13 -10.13 29.06
N HIS A 133 8.95 -10.37 29.63
CA HIS A 133 8.49 -11.70 30.06
C HIS A 133 8.26 -12.68 28.90
N TYR A 134 8.69 -12.31 27.70
CA TYR A 134 8.55 -13.06 26.47
C TYR A 134 9.85 -13.76 26.15
N SER A 135 9.77 -15.02 25.75
CA SER A 135 10.94 -15.68 25.17
C SER A 135 11.32 -14.97 23.86
N GLU A 136 12.58 -15.10 23.41
CA GLU A 136 13.01 -14.58 22.10
C GLU A 136 12.10 -15.09 20.96
N ARG A 137 11.59 -16.31 21.09
CA ARG A 137 10.59 -16.86 20.16
C ARG A 137 9.29 -16.05 20.18
N ASP A 138 8.77 -15.72 21.36
CA ASP A 138 7.52 -14.98 21.48
C ASP A 138 7.70 -13.54 20.98
N GLU A 139 8.82 -12.88 21.32
CA GLU A 139 9.13 -11.56 20.77
C GLU A 139 9.21 -11.59 19.25
N LYS A 140 9.80 -12.65 18.68
CA LYS A 140 9.89 -12.80 17.23
C LYS A 140 8.52 -12.94 16.59
N VAL A 141 7.64 -13.79 17.15
CA VAL A 141 6.28 -14.00 16.64
C VAL A 141 5.49 -12.70 16.69
N LEU A 142 5.58 -11.95 17.78
CA LEU A 142 4.91 -10.66 17.91
C LEU A 142 5.48 -9.63 16.93
N ALA A 143 6.80 -9.58 16.76
CA ALA A 143 7.45 -8.70 15.77
C ALA A 143 7.03 -9.03 14.33
N GLU A 144 6.97 -10.32 13.97
CA GLU A 144 6.50 -10.77 12.65
C GLU A 144 5.03 -10.41 12.42
N ALA A 145 4.20 -10.46 13.47
CA ALA A 145 2.80 -10.03 13.40
C ALA A 145 2.67 -8.52 13.16
N ASP A 146 3.41 -7.70 13.92
CA ASP A 146 3.46 -6.24 13.71
C ASP A 146 3.93 -5.90 12.29
N ALA A 147 4.98 -6.57 11.81
CA ALA A 147 5.49 -6.37 10.46
C ALA A 147 4.43 -6.67 9.40
N LYS A 148 3.64 -7.74 9.58
CA LYS A 148 2.54 -8.08 8.67
C LYS A 148 1.43 -7.03 8.69
N GLU A 149 1.10 -6.46 9.84
CA GLU A 149 0.15 -5.36 9.95
C GLU A 149 0.64 -4.15 9.13
N ILE A 150 1.90 -3.75 9.31
CA ILE A 150 2.52 -2.64 8.57
C ILE A 150 2.56 -2.92 7.06
N ILE A 151 2.95 -4.13 6.66
CA ILE A 151 2.96 -4.56 5.25
C ILE A 151 1.56 -4.44 4.64
N SER A 152 0.52 -4.84 5.38
CA SER A 152 -0.87 -4.75 4.92
C SER A 152 -1.36 -3.31 4.72
N CYS A 153 -0.74 -2.34 5.41
CA CYS A 153 -1.02 -0.90 5.20
C CYS A 153 -0.36 -0.32 3.94
N GLY A 154 0.56 -1.05 3.31
CA GLY A 154 1.15 -0.69 2.02
C GLY A 154 2.53 -0.02 2.09
N LYS A 155 3.11 0.21 0.89
CA LYS A 155 4.52 0.60 0.70
C LYS A 155 4.93 1.84 1.49
N ARG A 156 4.07 2.86 1.56
CA ARG A 156 4.37 4.12 2.27
C ARG A 156 4.58 3.90 3.78
N GLU A 157 3.75 3.08 4.42
CA GLU A 157 3.90 2.78 5.86
C GLU A 157 5.12 1.91 6.11
N MET A 158 5.41 0.93 5.23
CA MET A 158 6.64 0.14 5.28
C MET A 158 7.90 1.02 5.23
N GLU A 159 7.97 1.95 4.28
CA GLU A 159 9.11 2.88 4.15
C GLU A 159 9.22 3.81 5.37
N THR A 160 8.08 4.31 5.88
CA THR A 160 8.06 5.21 7.04
C THR A 160 8.62 4.51 8.28
N GLU A 161 8.14 3.29 8.58
CA GLU A 161 8.58 2.54 9.75
C GLU A 161 10.01 2.01 9.60
N ALA A 162 10.38 1.54 8.40
CA ALA A 162 11.76 1.15 8.12
C ALA A 162 12.72 2.34 8.33
N ASN A 163 12.38 3.54 7.86
CA ASN A 163 13.19 4.74 8.06
C ASN A 163 13.25 5.16 9.54
N ARG A 164 12.14 5.05 10.29
CA ARG A 164 12.12 5.28 11.73
C ARG A 164 13.12 4.37 12.45
N ILE A 165 13.07 3.06 12.18
CA ILE A 165 13.98 2.09 12.81
C ILE A 165 15.42 2.30 12.32
N ALA A 166 15.62 2.64 11.04
CA ALA A 166 16.94 2.93 10.48
C ALA A 166 17.63 4.13 11.16
N SER A 167 16.85 5.12 11.62
CA SER A 167 17.36 6.29 12.35
C SER A 167 17.94 5.95 13.72
N ILE A 168 17.57 4.79 14.29
CA ILE A 168 18.11 4.27 15.54
C ILE A 168 19.41 3.52 15.24
N PRO A 169 20.53 3.82 15.92
CA PRO A 169 21.78 3.05 15.78
C PRO A 169 21.55 1.56 16.02
N GLU A 170 22.13 0.69 15.19
CA GLU A 170 21.87 -0.75 15.23
C GLU A 170 22.13 -1.40 16.60
N SER A 171 23.14 -0.90 17.32
CA SER A 171 23.50 -1.35 18.67
C SER A 171 22.44 -1.01 19.73
N LYS A 172 21.56 -0.05 19.45
CA LYS A 172 20.48 0.40 20.35
C LYS A 172 19.11 -0.15 19.96
N ARG A 173 18.99 -0.86 18.84
CA ARG A 173 17.71 -1.45 18.41
C ARG A 173 17.37 -2.66 19.25
N THR A 174 16.12 -2.75 19.66
CA THR A 174 15.55 -3.93 20.34
C THR A 174 15.49 -5.13 19.37
N PHE A 175 15.38 -6.34 19.91
CA PHE A 175 15.21 -7.55 19.11
C PHE A 175 13.94 -7.49 18.23
N ARG A 176 12.85 -6.95 18.79
CA ARG A 176 11.59 -6.70 18.07
C ARG A 176 11.79 -5.75 16.89
N GLU A 177 12.44 -4.60 17.10
CA GLU A 177 12.72 -3.63 16.03
C GLU A 177 13.60 -4.21 14.93
N LYS A 178 14.61 -5.01 15.27
CA LYS A 178 15.44 -5.70 14.27
C LYS A 178 14.62 -6.66 13.42
N THR A 179 13.74 -7.42 14.07
CA THR A 179 12.87 -8.38 13.38
C THR A 179 11.88 -7.68 12.46
N VAL A 180 11.18 -6.65 12.96
CA VAL A 180 10.27 -5.81 12.14
C VAL A 180 11.01 -5.23 10.95
N PHE A 181 12.14 -4.57 11.18
CA PHE A 181 12.93 -3.94 10.13
C PHE A 181 13.35 -4.94 9.04
N ASN A 182 13.80 -6.13 9.42
CA ASN A 182 14.19 -7.16 8.46
C ASN A 182 13.02 -7.63 7.59
N GLU A 183 11.84 -7.84 8.18
CA GLU A 183 10.64 -8.23 7.42
C GLU A 183 10.17 -7.10 6.47
N LEU A 184 10.17 -5.85 6.94
CA LEU A 184 9.84 -4.70 6.10
C LEU A 184 10.82 -4.54 4.93
N CYS A 185 12.13 -4.65 5.19
CA CYS A 185 13.15 -4.56 4.15
C CYS A 185 13.01 -5.69 3.11
N LYS A 186 12.74 -6.93 3.53
CA LYS A 186 12.51 -8.05 2.61
C LYS A 186 11.37 -7.76 1.64
N GLU A 187 10.25 -7.26 2.16
CA GLU A 187 9.08 -6.96 1.32
C GLU A 187 9.33 -5.74 0.42
N LEU A 188 9.98 -4.69 0.92
CA LEU A 188 10.38 -3.53 0.11
C LEU A 188 11.33 -3.91 -1.03
N PHE A 189 12.30 -4.79 -0.78
CA PHE A 189 13.17 -5.33 -1.84
C PHE A 189 12.39 -6.15 -2.85
N ARG A 190 11.46 -7.00 -2.39
CA ARG A 190 10.59 -7.78 -3.28
C ARG A 190 9.76 -6.86 -4.19
N LEU A 191 9.15 -5.80 -3.65
CA LEU A 191 8.38 -4.83 -4.44
C LEU A 191 9.27 -4.11 -5.46
N LYS A 192 10.47 -3.69 -5.06
CA LYS A 192 11.44 -3.08 -5.95
C LYS A 192 11.82 -4.02 -7.11
N ASP A 193 12.05 -5.30 -6.81
CA ASP A 193 12.38 -6.30 -7.82
C ASP A 193 11.21 -6.49 -8.81
N ILE A 194 9.98 -6.57 -8.30
CA ILE A 194 8.76 -6.67 -9.10
C ILE A 194 8.62 -5.47 -10.05
N ASP A 195 8.81 -4.25 -9.53
CA ASP A 195 8.73 -3.01 -10.32
C ASP A 195 9.80 -2.98 -11.43
N GLU A 196 11.04 -3.39 -11.11
CA GLU A 196 12.15 -3.48 -12.07
C GLU A 196 11.87 -4.51 -13.18
N LEU A 197 11.34 -5.69 -12.82
CA LEU A 197 10.99 -6.73 -13.79
C LEU A 197 9.82 -6.31 -14.69
N LYS A 198 8.76 -5.73 -14.12
CA LYS A 198 7.62 -5.22 -14.90
C LYS A 198 8.05 -4.13 -15.88
N ALA A 199 8.90 -3.20 -15.47
CA ALA A 199 9.42 -2.14 -16.33
C ALA A 199 10.19 -2.70 -17.54
N LYS A 200 10.77 -3.89 -17.41
CA LYS A 200 11.52 -4.59 -18.47
C LYS A 200 10.71 -5.63 -19.23
N GLY A 201 9.47 -5.94 -18.81
CA GLY A 201 8.62 -6.95 -19.45
C GLY A 201 8.82 -8.38 -18.98
N TYR A 202 9.51 -8.59 -17.87
CA TYR A 202 9.68 -9.93 -17.30
C TYR A 202 8.45 -10.35 -16.50
N GLU A 203 8.12 -11.63 -16.54
CA GLU A 203 7.13 -12.23 -15.65
C GLU A 203 7.65 -12.20 -14.21
N THR A 204 6.80 -11.77 -13.28
CA THR A 204 7.15 -11.62 -11.86
C THR A 204 7.09 -12.93 -11.10
N ASP A 205 6.38 -13.93 -11.63
CA ASP A 205 6.18 -15.23 -10.99
C ASP A 205 7.51 -15.99 -10.84
N LEU A 206 8.47 -15.70 -11.74
CA LEU A 206 9.83 -16.21 -11.69
C LEU A 206 10.52 -15.93 -10.35
N LEU A 207 10.19 -14.81 -9.67
CA LEU A 207 10.76 -14.45 -8.36
C LEU A 207 10.41 -15.46 -7.25
N SER A 208 9.35 -16.26 -7.44
CA SER A 208 8.91 -17.28 -6.49
C SER A 208 9.40 -18.68 -6.85
N GLU A 209 10.03 -18.87 -8.00
CA GLU A 209 10.52 -20.18 -8.43
C GLU A 209 11.81 -20.56 -7.68
N GLN A 210 11.82 -21.71 -6.99
CA GLN A 210 12.98 -22.17 -6.23
C GLN A 210 14.27 -22.20 -7.05
N LYS A 211 14.20 -22.68 -8.31
CA LYS A 211 15.36 -22.74 -9.21
C LYS A 211 15.93 -21.35 -9.51
N PHE A 212 15.07 -20.33 -9.63
CA PHE A 212 15.50 -18.97 -9.84
C PHE A 212 16.06 -18.35 -8.56
N ILE A 213 15.43 -18.62 -7.41
CA ILE A 213 15.94 -18.20 -6.10
C ILE A 213 17.35 -18.75 -5.86
N ASP A 214 17.57 -20.04 -6.11
CA ASP A 214 18.88 -20.69 -5.97
C ASP A 214 19.93 -20.10 -6.92
N PHE A 215 19.52 -19.73 -8.14
CA PHE A 215 20.37 -19.03 -9.09
C PHE A 215 20.70 -17.61 -8.64
N ARG A 216 19.69 -16.85 -8.20
CA ARG A 216 19.82 -15.48 -7.68
C ARG A 216 20.76 -15.42 -6.48
N ASN A 217 20.75 -16.42 -5.60
CA ASN A 217 21.59 -16.48 -4.41
C ASN A 217 23.10 -16.57 -4.72
N GLN A 218 23.48 -16.83 -5.97
CA GLN A 218 24.89 -16.81 -6.41
C GLN A 218 25.41 -15.40 -6.70
N PHE A 219 24.52 -14.41 -6.77
CA PHE A 219 24.85 -13.02 -7.08
C PHE A 219 24.93 -12.16 -5.81
N ASN A 220 25.61 -11.02 -5.93
CA ASN A 220 25.65 -10.03 -4.85
C ASN A 220 24.29 -9.32 -4.74
N ILE A 221 23.92 -8.89 -3.53
CA ILE A 221 22.72 -8.07 -3.25
C ILE A 221 22.66 -6.81 -4.12
N ASN A 222 23.81 -6.25 -4.49
CA ASN A 222 23.89 -5.06 -5.34
C ASN A 222 23.67 -5.33 -6.83
N THR A 223 23.59 -6.59 -7.26
CA THR A 223 23.33 -6.94 -8.65
C THR A 223 21.85 -6.69 -8.98
N PRO A 224 21.51 -5.86 -9.98
CA PRO A 224 20.13 -5.60 -10.38
C PRO A 224 19.40 -6.88 -10.78
N ILE A 225 18.14 -7.03 -10.35
CA ILE A 225 17.37 -8.26 -10.59
C ILE A 225 17.13 -8.48 -12.09
N SER A 226 17.04 -7.41 -12.88
CA SER A 226 16.87 -7.51 -14.33
C SER A 226 18.05 -8.22 -14.99
N GLN A 227 19.27 -7.97 -14.51
CA GLN A 227 20.48 -8.61 -15.05
C GLN A 227 20.51 -10.11 -14.71
N ILE A 228 20.11 -10.45 -13.48
CA ILE A 228 20.03 -11.85 -13.05
C ILE A 228 18.98 -12.59 -13.90
N CYS A 229 17.80 -11.99 -14.12
CA CYS A 229 16.77 -12.54 -15.00
C CYS A 229 17.25 -12.71 -16.44
N GLU A 230 17.98 -11.75 -16.99
CA GLU A 230 18.59 -11.87 -18.32
C GLU A 230 19.55 -13.06 -18.44
N MET A 231 20.41 -13.24 -17.44
CA MET A 231 21.35 -14.38 -17.40
C MET A 231 20.61 -15.70 -17.26
N TYR A 232 19.61 -15.76 -16.38
CA TYR A 232 18.79 -16.96 -16.19
C TYR A 232 18.04 -17.36 -17.48
N ASN A 233 17.46 -16.38 -18.18
CA ASN A 233 16.75 -16.60 -19.43
C ASN A 233 17.69 -17.03 -20.58
N LYS A 234 18.91 -16.48 -20.64
CA LYS A 234 19.94 -16.93 -21.61
C LYS A 234 20.34 -18.39 -21.41
N ILE A 235 20.45 -18.83 -20.17
CA ILE A 235 20.80 -20.23 -19.83
C ILE A 235 19.63 -21.17 -20.17
N ASN A 236 18.39 -20.73 -19.94
CA ASN A 236 17.20 -21.55 -20.11
C ASN A 236 16.50 -21.39 -21.47
N GLY A 237 17.06 -20.62 -22.40
CA GLY A 237 16.55 -20.45 -23.76
C GLY A 237 15.22 -19.69 -23.89
N LYS A 238 14.82 -18.92 -22.87
CA LYS A 238 13.60 -18.08 -22.92
C LYS A 238 13.95 -16.69 -23.47
N THR A 239 13.29 -16.24 -24.54
CA THR A 239 13.40 -14.86 -25.03
C THR A 239 12.24 -14.03 -24.51
N VAL A 240 12.54 -12.85 -23.95
CA VAL A 240 11.53 -11.96 -23.37
C VAL A 240 11.29 -10.78 -24.30
N THR A 241 10.03 -10.50 -24.61
CA THR A 241 9.62 -9.33 -25.38
C THR A 241 9.47 -8.15 -24.43
N GLN A 242 10.37 -7.17 -24.52
CA GLN A 242 10.25 -5.93 -23.73
C GLN A 242 8.95 -5.19 -24.10
N PRO A 243 8.24 -4.59 -23.13
CA PRO A 243 7.05 -3.79 -23.39
C PRO A 243 7.45 -2.62 -24.29
N LYS A 244 6.61 -2.34 -25.29
CA LYS A 244 6.83 -1.20 -26.18
C LYS A 244 6.81 0.08 -25.32
N SER A 245 7.91 0.84 -25.34
CA SER A 245 7.97 2.13 -24.68
C SER A 245 6.84 3.03 -25.19
N PRO A 246 6.05 3.67 -24.30
CA PRO A 246 4.97 4.56 -24.71
C PRO A 246 5.48 5.81 -25.46
N GLY A 247 6.80 6.05 -25.49
CA GLY A 247 7.43 7.23 -26.08
C GLY A 247 7.99 7.08 -27.49
N SER A 248 7.74 5.99 -28.21
CA SER A 248 8.22 5.88 -29.59
C SER A 248 7.17 5.28 -30.51
N ALA A 249 6.19 6.10 -30.87
CA ALA A 249 5.53 6.01 -32.17
C ALA A 249 6.54 6.34 -33.28
N LYS A 250 7.56 5.50 -33.44
CA LYS A 250 8.26 5.39 -34.71
C LYS A 250 7.51 4.34 -35.49
N THR A 251 6.80 4.79 -36.52
CA THR A 251 6.22 3.95 -37.55
C THR A 251 7.28 2.96 -38.02
N ASN A 252 7.14 1.68 -37.65
CA ASN A 252 7.91 0.61 -38.27
C ASN A 252 7.41 0.48 -39.72
N ASN A 253 7.98 1.27 -40.63
CA ASN A 253 7.96 0.99 -42.05
C ASN A 253 8.98 -0.11 -42.34
N SER A 254 8.76 -1.30 -41.78
CA SER A 254 9.56 -2.50 -42.06
C SER A 254 8.69 -3.62 -42.65
N ASN A 255 7.63 -3.25 -43.37
CA ASN A 255 6.99 -4.15 -44.31
C ASN A 255 7.26 -3.57 -45.71
N ASN A 256 8.12 -4.24 -46.48
CA ASN A 256 8.28 -4.03 -47.93
C ASN A 256 7.01 -4.45 -48.73
N GLU A 257 5.86 -4.48 -48.07
CA GLU A 257 4.58 -4.78 -48.68
C GLU A 257 3.92 -3.48 -49.08
N ILE A 258 3.82 -3.27 -50.39
CA ILE A 258 3.06 -2.18 -50.98
C ILE A 258 1.60 -2.39 -50.56
N LYS A 259 1.09 -1.48 -49.71
CA LYS A 259 -0.31 -1.49 -49.29
C LYS A 259 -1.20 -1.24 -50.50
N GLU A 260 -2.41 -1.80 -50.48
CA GLU A 260 -3.37 -1.54 -51.55
C GLU A 260 -3.93 -0.11 -51.49
N TYR A 261 -4.04 0.44 -50.28
CA TYR A 261 -4.46 1.81 -50.02
C TYR A 261 -3.56 2.49 -48.98
N TYR A 262 -3.32 3.77 -49.20
CA TYR A 262 -2.62 4.66 -48.31
C TYR A 262 -3.56 5.75 -47.82
N THR A 263 -3.17 6.45 -46.77
CA THR A 263 -3.81 7.67 -46.27
C THR A 263 -3.08 8.93 -46.73
N PRO A 264 -3.69 10.13 -46.72
CA PRO A 264 -3.04 11.36 -47.17
C PRO A 264 -1.74 11.67 -46.43
N GLU A 265 -1.68 11.38 -45.13
CA GLU A 265 -0.49 11.61 -44.32
C GLU A 265 0.60 10.56 -44.57
N GLU A 266 0.24 9.32 -44.93
CA GLU A 266 1.23 8.30 -45.34
C GLU A 266 1.87 8.65 -46.68
N VAL A 267 1.10 9.16 -47.64
CA VAL A 267 1.63 9.55 -48.96
C VAL A 267 2.57 10.75 -48.87
N ARG A 268 2.32 11.69 -47.95
CA ARG A 268 3.22 12.82 -47.69
C ARG A 268 4.59 12.42 -47.15
N ASN A 269 4.70 11.22 -46.59
CA ASN A 269 5.94 10.70 -46.02
C ASN A 269 6.79 9.90 -47.02
N PHE A 270 6.32 9.71 -48.26
CA PHE A 270 7.12 9.07 -49.30
C PHE A 270 8.17 10.02 -49.87
N THR A 271 9.36 9.50 -50.13
CA THR A 271 10.40 10.24 -50.85
C THR A 271 10.13 10.22 -52.36
N GLU A 272 10.78 11.11 -53.11
CA GLU A 272 10.70 11.11 -54.57
C GLU A 272 11.16 9.75 -55.15
N GLU A 273 12.15 9.12 -54.52
CA GLU A 273 12.69 7.81 -54.90
C GLU A 273 11.71 6.65 -54.63
N ASP A 274 10.87 6.76 -53.61
CA ASP A 274 9.81 5.77 -53.34
C ASP A 274 8.72 5.82 -54.42
N LEU A 275 8.39 7.03 -54.88
CA LEU A 275 7.37 7.30 -55.90
C LEU A 275 7.78 6.90 -57.32
N ASP A 276 9.07 6.66 -57.56
CA ASP A 276 9.57 6.08 -58.82
C ASP A 276 9.15 4.62 -59.01
N ASN A 277 8.67 3.94 -57.95
CA ASN A 277 8.14 2.60 -58.06
C ASN A 277 6.73 2.62 -58.70
N PRO A 278 6.55 2.07 -59.92
CA PRO A 278 5.28 2.15 -60.64
C PRO A 278 4.13 1.42 -59.91
N LYS A 279 4.44 0.43 -59.06
CA LYS A 279 3.43 -0.27 -58.27
C LYS A 279 2.97 0.54 -57.06
N LEU A 280 3.87 1.32 -56.44
CA LEU A 280 3.53 2.21 -55.34
C LEU A 280 2.69 3.38 -55.84
N MET A 281 3.10 4.01 -56.95
CA MET A 281 2.33 5.10 -57.56
C MET A 281 0.91 4.66 -57.93
N ALA A 282 0.73 3.46 -58.50
CA ALA A 282 -0.60 2.93 -58.80
C ALA A 282 -1.48 2.70 -57.55
N ALA A 283 -0.88 2.38 -56.39
CA ALA A 283 -1.60 2.28 -55.12
C ALA A 283 -1.94 3.67 -54.54
N VAL A 284 -1.03 4.63 -54.67
CA VAL A 284 -1.25 6.04 -54.29
C VAL A 284 -2.38 6.65 -55.12
N GLU A 285 -2.38 6.47 -56.44
CA GLU A 285 -3.44 6.99 -57.33
C GLU A 285 -4.81 6.41 -57.00
N ARG A 286 -4.90 5.10 -56.75
CA ARG A 286 -6.14 4.45 -56.28
C ARG A 286 -6.61 5.05 -54.96
N SER A 287 -5.68 5.34 -54.05
CA SER A 287 -5.98 5.97 -52.75
C SER A 287 -6.51 7.39 -52.94
N MET A 288 -5.90 8.19 -53.81
CA MET A 288 -6.37 9.55 -54.13
C MET A 288 -7.79 9.57 -54.70
N GLN A 289 -8.16 8.58 -55.53
CA GLN A 289 -9.51 8.46 -56.06
C GLN A 289 -10.56 8.14 -54.99
N VAL A 290 -10.18 7.43 -53.92
CA VAL A 290 -11.08 7.17 -52.78
C VAL A 290 -11.25 8.43 -51.95
N TRP A 291 -10.17 9.18 -51.70
CA TRP A 291 -10.25 10.41 -50.92
C TRP A 291 -11.02 11.52 -51.64
N SER A 292 -10.94 11.59 -52.97
CA SER A 292 -11.69 12.58 -53.75
C SER A 292 -13.19 12.29 -53.84
N LYS A 293 -13.61 11.03 -53.67
CA LYS A 293 -15.03 10.63 -53.62
C LYS A 293 -15.68 10.87 -52.25
N ASN A 294 -14.89 11.00 -51.19
CA ASN A 294 -15.33 11.26 -49.83
C ASN A 294 -15.24 12.76 -49.44
N LYS A 295 -15.16 13.64 -50.44
CA LYS A 295 -15.25 15.10 -50.32
C LYS A 295 -16.53 15.61 -50.97
#